data_AF-A0AAU5XY89-F1
#
_entry.id   AF-A0AAU5XY89-F1
#
_cell.length_a   1.000
_cell.length_b   1.000
_cell.length_c   1.000
_cell.angle_alpha   90.00
_cell.angle_beta   90.00
_cell.angle_gamma   90.00
#
_symmetry.space_group_name_H-M   'P 1'
#
loop_
_entity.id
_entity.type
_entity.pdbx_description
1 polymer ?
#
loop_
_entity_poly.entity_id
_entity_poly.type
_entity_poly.pdbx_seq_one_letter_code
_entity_poly.pdbx_strand_id
1 'polypeptide(L)'
;MNDMLGRLENAAGRQRRFVADASHELRSPLVAIRTTLQVGLAHPDRVPWPEIAERAGQQSDRLEALIQQLLFLARVDVHQLTASSSSGCHATSPAPGG
;
A
#
# COMPACT_ATOMS: atom_id res chain seq x y z
N MET A 1 -29.47 12.99 -2.77
CA MET A 1 -29.41 11.55 -2.41
C MET A 1 -28.32 10.79 -3.16
N ASN A 2 -28.01 11.12 -4.42
CA ASN A 2 -26.91 10.49 -5.19
C ASN A 2 -25.48 10.80 -4.72
N ASP A 3 -25.27 11.89 -3.98
CA ASP A 3 -23.91 12.35 -3.63
C ASP A 3 -23.17 11.40 -2.69
N MET A 4 -23.86 10.84 -1.67
CA MET A 4 -23.27 9.85 -0.76
C MET A 4 -22.92 8.53 -1.47
N LEU A 5 -23.76 8.07 -2.39
CA LEU A 5 -23.49 6.87 -3.18
C LEU A 5 -22.27 7.10 -4.10
N GLY A 6 -22.21 8.26 -4.77
CA GLY A 6 -21.05 8.63 -5.58
C GLY A 6 -19.75 8.75 -4.77
N ARG A 7 -19.80 9.26 -3.54
CA ARG A 7 -18.62 9.29 -2.64
C ARG A 7 -18.14 7.89 -2.27
N LEU A 8 -19.05 6.94 -2.03
CA LEU A 8 -18.72 5.56 -1.73
C LEU A 8 -18.12 4.83 -2.95
N GLU A 9 -18.73 4.99 -4.12
CA GLU A 9 -18.23 4.41 -5.38
C GLU A 9 -16.83 4.93 -5.73
N ASN A 10 -16.60 6.24 -5.54
CA ASN A 10 -15.30 6.85 -5.73
C ASN A 10 -14.26 6.32 -4.74
N ALA A 11 -14.62 6.15 -3.47
CA ALA A 11 -13.74 5.56 -2.46
C ALA A 11 -13.40 4.10 -2.80
N ALA A 12 -14.39 3.29 -3.16
CA ALA A 12 -14.19 1.90 -3.59
C ALA A 12 -13.35 1.80 -4.87
N GLY A 13 -13.50 2.74 -5.80
CA GLY A 13 -12.69 2.83 -7.01
C GLY A 13 -11.22 3.22 -6.74
N ARG A 14 -10.96 4.05 -5.73
CA ARG A 14 -9.59 4.37 -5.28
C ARG A 14 -8.95 3.17 -4.59
N GLN A 15 -9.68 2.49 -3.71
CA GLN A 15 -9.19 1.30 -3.00
C GLN A 15 -8.78 0.18 -3.97
N ARG A 16 -9.59 -0.10 -5.00
CA ARG A 16 -9.27 -1.13 -6.00
C ARG A 16 -7.99 -0.81 -6.79
N ARG A 17 -7.79 0.46 -7.19
CA ARG A 17 -6.57 0.89 -7.86
C ARG A 17 -5.36 0.77 -6.95
N PHE A 18 -5.47 1.25 -5.71
CA PHE A 18 -4.41 1.12 -4.73
C PHE A 18 -3.97 -0.34 -4.52
N VAL A 19 -4.94 -1.25 -4.35
CA VAL A 19 -4.64 -2.69 -4.21
C VAL A 19 -3.98 -3.26 -5.46
N ALA A 20 -4.42 -2.86 -6.67
CA ALA A 20 -3.81 -3.31 -7.91
C ALA A 20 -2.35 -2.83 -8.02
N ASP A 21 -2.11 -1.53 -7.78
CA ASP A 21 -0.78 -0.93 -7.85
C ASP A 21 0.16 -1.58 -6.82
N ALA A 22 -0.30 -1.73 -5.57
CA ALA A 22 0.42 -2.43 -4.52
C ALA A 22 0.78 -3.87 -4.91
N SER A 23 -0.17 -4.61 -5.48
CA SER A 23 0.04 -6.00 -5.91
C SER A 23 1.08 -6.08 -7.03
N HIS A 24 1.08 -5.12 -7.95
CA HIS A 24 2.06 -5.03 -9.02
C HIS A 24 3.47 -4.74 -8.47
N GLU A 25 3.60 -3.76 -7.60
CA GLU A 25 4.88 -3.38 -6.99
C GLU A 25 5.47 -4.50 -6.13
N LEU A 26 4.64 -5.24 -5.37
CA LEU A 26 5.10 -6.38 -4.57
C LEU A 26 5.50 -7.59 -5.42
N ARG A 27 4.83 -7.81 -6.57
CA ARG A 27 5.14 -8.95 -7.44
C ARG A 27 6.54 -8.87 -8.02
N SER A 28 7.00 -7.67 -8.38
CA SER A 28 8.32 -7.47 -9.00
C SER A 28 9.49 -8.00 -8.16
N PRO A 29 9.71 -7.56 -6.91
CA PRO A 29 10.80 -8.08 -6.07
C PRO A 29 10.61 -9.56 -5.71
N LEU A 30 9.37 -10.05 -5.56
CA LEU A 30 9.13 -11.48 -5.36
C LEU A 30 9.61 -12.32 -6.56
N VAL A 31 9.32 -11.87 -7.78
CA VAL A 31 9.82 -12.51 -9.01
C VAL A 31 11.35 -12.45 -9.04
N ALA A 32 11.95 -11.31 -8.71
CA ALA A 32 13.41 -11.15 -8.68
C ALA A 32 14.09 -12.11 -7.67
N ILE A 33 13.54 -12.28 -6.47
CA ILE A 33 14.02 -13.26 -5.48
C ILE A 33 13.97 -14.65 -6.08
N ARG A 34 12.81 -15.05 -6.63
CA ARG A 34 12.62 -16.39 -7.19
C ARG A 34 13.59 -16.66 -8.33
N THR A 35 13.76 -15.72 -9.26
CA THR A 35 14.70 -15.84 -10.37
C THR A 35 16.14 -15.95 -9.87
N THR A 36 16.53 -15.13 -8.90
CA THR A 36 17.88 -15.17 -8.31
C THR A 36 18.19 -16.54 -7.69
N LEU A 37 17.26 -17.07 -6.92
CA LEU A 37 17.40 -18.40 -6.32
C LEU A 37 17.44 -19.52 -7.38
N GLN A 38 16.59 -19.42 -8.42
CA GLN A 38 16.59 -20.38 -9.52
C GLN A 38 17.92 -20.40 -10.27
N VAL A 39 18.53 -19.24 -10.52
CA VAL A 39 19.86 -19.15 -11.15
C VAL A 39 20.94 -19.80 -10.26
N GLY A 40 20.93 -19.53 -8.96
CA GLY A 40 21.87 -20.15 -8.02
C GLY A 40 21.76 -21.67 -7.98
N LEU A 41 20.53 -22.20 -7.98
CA LEU A 41 20.27 -23.64 -8.01
C LEU A 41 20.65 -24.29 -9.35
N ALA A 42 20.41 -23.61 -10.48
CA ALA A 42 20.71 -24.14 -11.80
C ALA A 42 22.21 -24.13 -12.12
N HIS A 43 22.98 -23.25 -11.48
CA HIS A 43 24.39 -23.01 -11.78
C HIS A 43 25.25 -22.86 -10.51
N PRO A 44 25.33 -23.90 -9.65
CA PRO A 44 25.99 -23.81 -8.35
C PRO A 44 27.49 -23.46 -8.42
N ASP A 45 28.15 -23.81 -9.53
CA ASP A 45 29.59 -23.55 -9.72
C ASP A 45 29.88 -22.20 -10.40
N ARG A 46 28.85 -21.47 -10.86
CA ARG A 46 29.03 -20.21 -11.60
C ARG A 46 28.88 -18.97 -10.74
N VAL A 47 28.01 -19.02 -9.74
CA VAL A 47 27.75 -17.88 -8.84
C VAL A 47 27.80 -18.37 -7.40
N PRO A 48 28.69 -17.82 -6.56
CA PRO A 48 28.76 -18.20 -5.15
C PRO A 48 27.43 -17.95 -4.43
N TRP A 49 27.04 -18.88 -3.56
CA TRP A 49 25.85 -18.75 -2.72
C TRP A 49 25.75 -17.44 -1.92
N PRO A 50 26.83 -16.89 -1.34
CA PRO A 50 26.77 -15.60 -0.66
C PRO A 50 26.26 -14.46 -1.55
N GLU A 51 26.64 -14.43 -2.83
CA GLU A 51 26.19 -13.41 -3.77
C GLU A 51 24.71 -13.59 -4.16
N ILE A 52 24.27 -14.83 -4.34
CA ILE A 52 22.85 -15.16 -4.56
C ILE A 52 22.02 -14.72 -3.35
N ALA A 53 22.49 -15.01 -2.13
CA ALA A 53 21.82 -14.67 -0.88
C ALA A 53 21.75 -13.15 -0.68
N GLU A 54 22.83 -12.42 -0.96
CA GLU A 54 22.84 -10.95 -0.86
C GLU A 54 21.83 -10.30 -1.81
N ARG A 55 21.79 -10.74 -3.07
CA ARG A 55 20.81 -10.24 -4.06
C ARG A 55 19.37 -10.54 -3.64
N ALA A 56 19.10 -11.74 -3.14
CA ALA A 56 17.78 -12.10 -2.62
C ALA A 56 17.42 -11.29 -1.36
N GLY A 57 18.40 -11.00 -0.49
CA GLY A 57 18.26 -10.14 0.68
C GLY A 57 17.84 -8.72 0.30
N GLN A 58 18.55 -8.09 -0.64
CA GLN A 58 18.21 -6.74 -1.12
C GLN A 58 16.77 -6.64 -1.67
N GLN A 59 16.29 -7.67 -2.37
CA GLN A 59 14.90 -7.69 -2.85
C GLN A 59 13.89 -7.91 -1.70
N SER A 60 14.29 -8.63 -0.66
CA SER A 60 13.49 -8.83 0.55
C SER A 60 13.36 -7.52 1.34
N ASP A 61 14.44 -6.75 1.46
CA ASP A 61 14.41 -5.41 2.08
C ASP A 61 13.49 -4.47 1.31
N ARG A 62 13.53 -4.53 -0.03
CA ARG A 62 12.60 -3.76 -0.89
C ARG A 62 11.14 -4.18 -0.67
N LEU A 63 10.87 -5.48 -0.55
CA LEU A 63 9.53 -5.97 -0.20
C LEU A 63 9.06 -5.44 1.15
N GLU A 64 9.92 -5.49 2.16
CA GLU A 64 9.62 -4.98 3.49
C GLU A 64 9.26 -3.48 3.43
N ALA A 65 10.08 -2.67 2.75
CA ALA A 65 9.83 -1.24 2.60
C ALA A 65 8.48 -0.96 1.91
N LEU A 66 8.12 -1.72 0.87
CA LEU A 66 6.82 -1.61 0.20
C LEU A 66 5.67 -1.98 1.17
N ILE A 67 5.80 -3.07 1.91
CA ILE A 67 4.78 -3.48 2.90
C ILE A 67 4.60 -2.40 3.95
N GLN A 68 5.68 -1.83 4.48
CA GLN A 68 5.62 -0.75 5.45
C GLN A 68 4.92 0.50 4.89
N GLN A 69 5.19 0.88 3.64
CA GLN A 69 4.50 1.98 2.96
C GLN A 69 2.99 1.71 2.81
N LEU A 70 2.62 0.48 2.44
CA LEU A 70 1.21 0.10 2.30
C LEU A 70 0.48 0.13 3.65
N LEU A 71 1.11 -0.38 4.71
CA LEU A 71 0.56 -0.34 6.07
C LEU A 71 0.42 1.10 6.59
N PHE A 72 1.37 1.98 6.25
CA PHE A 72 1.28 3.39 6.57
C PHE A 72 0.08 4.05 5.88
N LEU A 73 -0.06 3.86 4.55
CA LEU A 73 -1.17 4.42 3.77
C LEU A 73 -2.53 3.90 4.26
N ALA A 74 -2.64 2.60 4.53
CA ALA A 74 -3.86 1.99 5.07
C ALA A 74 -4.28 2.59 6.43
N ARG A 75 -3.32 2.99 7.28
CA ARG A 75 -3.61 3.66 8.55
C ARG A 75 -4.07 5.10 8.35
N VAL A 76 -3.42 5.84 7.45
CA VAL A 76 -3.77 7.25 7.16
C VAL A 76 -5.18 7.35 6.56
N ASP A 77 -5.56 6.46 5.66
CA ASP A 77 -6.91 6.44 5.05
C ASP A 77 -8.03 6.33 6.09
N VAL A 78 -7.82 5.52 7.14
CA VAL A 78 -8.79 5.38 8.25
C VAL A 78 -8.96 6.70 9.01
N HIS A 79 -7.90 7.48 9.18
CA HIS A 79 -7.95 8.75 9.91
C HIS A 79 -8.64 9.86 9.12
N GLN A 80 -8.54 9.84 7.78
CA GLN A 80 -9.25 10.80 6.93
C GLN A 80 -10.77 10.56 6.89
N LEU A 81 -11.20 9.29 6.95
CA LEU A 81 -12.62 8.92 7.01
C LEU A 81 -13.27 9.33 8.35
N THR A 82 -12.55 9.21 9.46
CA THR A 82 -13.06 9.62 10.79
C THR A 82 -13.07 11.15 10.95
N ALA A 83 -12.03 11.86 10.50
CA ALA A 83 -11.97 13.33 10.56
C ALA A 83 -13.03 14.01 9.68
N SER A 84 -13.34 13.45 8.51
CA SER A 84 -14.41 13.96 7.64
C SER A 84 -15.82 13.79 8.24
N SER A 85 -15.97 12.85 9.18
CA SER A 85 -17.24 12.59 9.86
C SER A 85 -17.47 13.52 11.06
N SER A 86 -16.40 14.04 11.69
CA SER A 86 -16.49 14.98 12.82
C SER A 86 -16.66 16.45 12.41
N SER A 87 -16.21 16.85 11.21
CA SER A 87 -16.42 18.22 10.68
C SER A 87 -17.87 18.51 10.24
N GLY A 88 -18.78 17.55 10.29
CA GLY A 88 -20.21 17.74 10.01
C GLY A 88 -21.05 18.34 11.15
N CYS A 89 -20.48 18.52 12.35
CA CYS A 89 -21.17 19.10 13.50
C CYS A 89 -20.67 20.52 13.82
N HIS A 90 -20.87 21.47 12.90
CA HIS A 90 -20.84 22.90 13.27
C HIS A 90 -22.26 23.46 13.12
N ALA A 91 -23.09 23.20 14.13
CA ALA A 91 -24.40 23.83 14.26
C ALA A 91 -24.17 25.32 14.57
N THR A 92 -24.52 26.17 13.61
CA THR A 92 -24.60 27.61 13.74
C THR A 92 -25.59 27.95 14.85
N SER A 93 -25.12 28.43 15.99
CA SER A 93 -25.97 28.98 17.06
C SER A 93 -26.34 30.43 16.69
N PRO A 94 -27.62 30.81 16.60
CA PRO A 94 -27.99 32.20 16.40
C PRO A 94 -27.87 32.95 17.74
N ALA A 95 -27.23 34.11 17.70
CA ALA A 95 -27.18 35.05 18.81
C ALA A 95 -28.58 35.55 19.17
N PRO A 96 -28.95 35.68 20.46
CA PRO A 96 -30.11 36.47 20.84
C PRO A 96 -29.70 37.95 20.85
N GLY A 97 -30.27 38.74 19.94
CA GLY A 97 -30.27 40.19 20.00
C GLY A 97 -31.69 40.68 20.33
N GLY A 98 -31.81 41.51 21.37
CA GLY A 98 -33.03 42.24 21.73
C GLY A 98 -33.59 41.86 23.08
#